data_AF-A0A819A4R2-F1
#
_entry.id   AF-A0A819A4R2-F1
#
_cell.length_a   1.000
_cell.length_b   1.000
_cell.length_c   1.000
_cell.angle_alpha   90.00
_cell.angle_beta   90.00
_cell.angle_gamma   90.00
#
_symmetry.space_group_name_H-M   'P 1'
#
loop_
_entity.id
_entity.type
_entity.pdbx_description
1 polymer ?
#
loop_
_entity_poly.entity_id
_entity_poly.type
_entity_poly.pdbx_seq_one_letter_code
_entity_poly.pdbx_strand_id
1 'polypeptide(L)'
;MAPGQDPMSSDGTARYDMLLGGRYLQVKVNGMMMGMPFEGMGWTGYNNVSKMTGTADDKGVITMTGSMVDPISGKSQMEKQVLRQDGDKFIMEMYDNKGGAEVKTMEITYWK
;
A
#
# COMPACT_ATOMS: atom_id res chain seq x y z
N MET A 1 -13.33 2.41 13.28
CA MET A 1 -12.79 1.13 13.80
C MET A 1 -12.20 1.39 15.17
N ALA A 2 -12.68 0.71 16.20
CA ALA A 2 -12.08 0.74 17.54
C ALA A 2 -11.14 -0.46 17.72
N PRO A 3 -10.06 -0.36 18.51
CA PRO A 3 -9.17 -1.49 18.78
C PRO A 3 -9.96 -2.66 19.41
N GLY A 4 -9.83 -3.87 18.86
CA GLY A 4 -10.37 -5.10 19.44
C GLY A 4 -11.75 -5.57 18.96
N GLN A 5 -12.32 -4.98 17.91
CA GLN A 5 -13.49 -5.56 17.24
C GLN A 5 -13.08 -6.67 16.26
N ASP A 6 -13.91 -7.71 16.16
CA ASP A 6 -13.72 -8.80 15.19
C ASP A 6 -13.72 -8.23 13.75
N PRO A 7 -12.85 -8.75 12.87
CA PRO A 7 -12.76 -8.29 11.49
C PRO A 7 -14.08 -8.56 10.76
N MET A 8 -14.58 -7.53 10.08
CA MET A 8 -15.72 -7.67 9.18
C MET A 8 -15.26 -8.27 7.85
N SER A 9 -15.92 -9.35 7.43
CA SER A 9 -15.73 -9.97 6.12
C SER A 9 -16.76 -9.43 5.12
N SER A 10 -16.36 -9.31 3.86
CA SER A 10 -17.29 -9.01 2.76
C SER A 10 -16.83 -9.66 1.47
N ASP A 11 -17.81 -10.00 0.63
CA ASP A 11 -17.56 -10.52 -0.70
C ASP A 11 -17.30 -9.38 -1.71
N GLY A 12 -16.40 -9.64 -2.64
CA GLY A 12 -16.08 -8.73 -3.72
C GLY A 12 -15.37 -9.43 -4.88
N THR A 13 -15.34 -8.75 -6.01
CA THR A 13 -14.59 -9.15 -7.21
C THR A 13 -13.43 -8.21 -7.39
N ALA A 14 -12.24 -8.77 -7.64
CA ALA A 14 -11.07 -8.01 -8.06
C ALA A 14 -10.68 -8.43 -9.48
N ARG A 15 -10.56 -7.46 -10.37
CA ARG A 15 -10.08 -7.65 -11.74
C ARG A 15 -8.73 -6.99 -11.91
N TYR A 16 -7.81 -7.75 -12.51
CA TYR A 16 -6.41 -7.39 -12.71
C TYR A 16 -6.15 -7.26 -14.21
N ASP A 17 -5.85 -6.06 -14.68
CA ASP A 17 -5.55 -5.78 -16.08
C ASP A 17 -4.13 -5.20 -16.21
N MET A 18 -3.29 -5.82 -17.03
CA MET A 18 -1.96 -5.28 -17.36
C MET A 18 -2.09 -4.25 -18.50
N LEU A 19 -1.61 -3.04 -18.26
CA LEU A 19 -1.73 -1.89 -19.14
C LEU A 19 -0.35 -1.41 -19.61
N LEU A 20 -0.37 -0.57 -20.66
CA LEU A 20 0.83 0.10 -21.20
C LEU A 20 1.97 -0.88 -21.52
N GLY A 21 1.64 -1.97 -22.22
CA GLY A 21 2.61 -2.99 -22.63
C GLY A 21 3.17 -3.82 -21.47
N GLY A 22 2.39 -4.00 -20.40
CA GLY A 22 2.77 -4.84 -19.26
C GLY A 22 3.56 -4.12 -18.16
N ARG A 23 3.58 -2.79 -18.16
CA ARG A 23 4.33 -2.00 -17.16
C ARG A 23 3.51 -1.54 -15.96
N TYR A 24 2.20 -1.55 -16.10
CA TYR A 24 1.27 -1.11 -15.07
C TYR A 24 0.20 -2.17 -14.88
N LEU A 25 0.00 -2.59 -13.65
CA LEU A 25 -1.13 -3.40 -13.23
C LEU A 25 -2.22 -2.47 -12.72
N GLN A 26 -3.38 -2.49 -13.37
CA GLN A 26 -4.60 -1.90 -12.84
C GLN A 26 -5.39 -2.97 -12.10
N VAL A 27 -5.86 -2.64 -10.91
CA VAL A 27 -6.78 -3.44 -10.13
C VAL A 27 -8.09 -2.69 -10.01
N LYS A 28 -9.22 -3.32 -10.35
CA LYS A 28 -10.57 -2.82 -10.07
C LYS A 28 -11.23 -3.75 -9.08
N VAL A 29 -11.78 -3.18 -8.02
CA VAL A 29 -12.47 -3.90 -6.95
C VAL A 29 -13.92 -3.46 -6.95
N ASN A 30 -14.85 -4.41 -6.94
CA ASN A 30 -16.26 -4.15 -6.69
C ASN A 30 -16.72 -5.08 -5.58
N GLY A 31 -17.37 -4.57 -4.56
CA GLY A 31 -17.83 -5.41 -3.46
C GLY A 31 -18.75 -4.68 -2.49
N MET A 32 -18.93 -5.27 -1.32
CA MET A 32 -19.67 -4.65 -0.22
C MET A 32 -18.68 -4.13 0.82
N MET A 33 -18.90 -2.92 1.34
CA MET A 33 -18.19 -2.39 2.50
C MET A 33 -19.22 -1.85 3.48
N MET A 34 -19.22 -2.37 4.72
CA MET A 34 -20.25 -2.02 5.74
C MET A 34 -21.70 -2.20 5.25
N GLY A 35 -21.95 -3.17 4.36
CA GLY A 35 -23.27 -3.40 3.77
C GLY A 35 -23.68 -2.44 2.64
N MET A 36 -22.78 -1.55 2.23
CA MET A 36 -23.00 -0.65 1.09
C MET A 36 -22.13 -1.08 -0.11
N PRO A 37 -22.60 -0.89 -1.36
CA PRO A 37 -21.77 -1.10 -2.54
C PRO A 37 -20.51 -0.23 -2.50
N PHE A 38 -19.37 -0.84 -2.83
CA PHE A 38 -18.07 -0.19 -2.91
C PHE A 38 -17.41 -0.50 -4.26
N GLU A 39 -16.86 0.54 -4.88
CA GLU A 39 -15.99 0.43 -6.05
C GLU A 39 -14.63 1.05 -5.72
N GLY A 40 -13.56 0.32 -6.03
CA GLY A 40 -12.18 0.72 -5.81
C GLY A 40 -11.33 0.52 -7.05
N MET A 41 -10.30 1.35 -7.24
CA MET A 41 -9.32 1.18 -8.30
C MET A 41 -7.91 1.44 -7.76
N GLY A 42 -6.99 0.51 -8.02
CA GLY A 42 -5.57 0.61 -7.70
C GLY A 42 -4.72 0.52 -8.96
N TRP A 43 -3.56 1.16 -8.93
CA TRP A 43 -2.55 1.04 -9.98
C TRP A 43 -1.21 0.70 -9.34
N THR A 44 -0.52 -0.28 -9.89
CA THR A 44 0.84 -0.64 -9.51
C THR A 44 1.70 -0.60 -10.75
N GLY A 45 2.75 0.22 -10.76
CA GLY A 45 3.65 0.32 -11.90
C GLY A 45 4.97 0.94 -11.51
N TYR A 46 5.98 0.73 -12.35
CA TYR A 46 7.32 1.27 -12.12
C TYR A 46 7.30 2.78 -12.36
N ASN A 47 7.49 3.57 -11.30
CA ASN A 47 7.45 5.02 -11.37
C ASN A 47 8.88 5.58 -11.42
N ASN A 48 9.28 6.12 -12.58
CA ASN A 48 10.59 6.77 -12.75
C ASN A 48 10.67 8.15 -12.06
N VAL A 49 9.56 8.67 -11.53
CA VAL A 49 9.47 9.97 -10.83
C VAL A 49 9.67 9.81 -9.32
N SER A 50 9.13 8.75 -8.70
CA SER A 50 9.41 8.41 -7.30
C SER A 50 10.67 7.53 -7.24
N LYS A 51 11.81 8.11 -6.85
CA LYS A 51 13.04 7.35 -6.57
C LYS A 51 12.90 6.61 -5.24
N MET A 52 12.03 5.60 -5.20
CA MET A 52 11.92 4.67 -4.09
C MET A 52 12.96 3.56 -4.31
N THR A 53 13.97 3.50 -3.46
CA THR A 53 14.95 2.41 -3.45
C THR A 53 14.68 1.51 -2.25
N GLY A 54 14.78 0.19 -2.44
CA GLY A 54 14.57 -0.74 -1.34
C GLY A 54 15.59 -1.87 -1.30
N THR A 55 15.71 -2.47 -0.11
CA THR A 55 16.54 -3.64 0.15
C THR A 55 15.73 -4.67 0.92
N ALA A 56 16.01 -5.95 0.66
CA ALA A 56 15.47 -7.06 1.44
C ALA A 56 16.52 -7.49 2.48
N ASP A 57 16.07 -7.79 3.70
CA ASP A 57 16.92 -8.45 4.70
C ASP A 57 16.92 -9.98 4.55
N ASP A 58 17.72 -10.68 5.35
CA ASP A 58 17.84 -12.13 5.34
C ASP A 58 16.53 -12.87 5.69
N LYS A 59 15.52 -12.15 6.20
CA LYS A 59 14.19 -12.67 6.55
C LYS A 59 13.16 -12.36 5.44
N GLY A 60 13.58 -11.75 4.34
CA GLY A 60 12.70 -11.37 3.24
C GLY A 60 11.84 -10.14 3.53
N VAL A 61 12.15 -9.37 4.59
CA VAL A 61 11.49 -8.09 4.85
C VAL A 61 12.08 -7.06 3.89
N ILE A 62 11.22 -6.45 3.07
CA ILE A 62 11.62 -5.45 2.10
C ILE A 62 11.34 -4.07 2.70
N THR A 63 12.38 -3.27 2.89
CA THR A 63 12.24 -1.85 3.25
C THR A 63 12.51 -1.00 2.02
N MET A 64 11.53 -0.21 1.62
CA MET A 64 11.64 0.78 0.54
C MET A 64 11.63 2.18 1.16
N THR A 65 12.52 3.05 0.70
CA THR A 65 12.56 4.46 1.09
C THR A 65 12.59 5.32 -0.15
N GLY A 66 11.92 6.46 -0.10
CA GLY A 66 11.88 7.41 -1.20
C GLY A 66 11.45 8.78 -0.72
N SER A 67 11.37 9.70 -1.67
CA SER A 67 10.89 11.05 -1.42
C SER A 67 9.75 11.36 -2.37
N MET A 68 8.63 11.87 -1.85
CA MET A 68 7.51 12.38 -2.63
C MET A 68 7.35 13.88 -2.36
N VAL A 69 7.00 14.64 -3.40
CA VAL A 69 6.60 16.04 -3.22
C VAL A 69 5.15 16.05 -2.73
N ASP A 70 4.93 16.57 -1.52
CA ASP A 70 3.59 16.79 -0.99
C ASP A 70 2.86 17.80 -1.89
N PRO A 71 1.71 17.43 -2.50
CA PRO A 71 1.02 18.27 -3.46
C PRO A 71 0.33 19.49 -2.82
N ILE A 72 0.15 19.53 -1.48
CA ILE A 72 -0.43 20.64 -0.75
C ILE A 72 0.66 21.65 -0.37
N SER A 73 1.76 21.18 0.22
CA SER A 73 2.83 22.07 0.71
C SER A 73 3.93 22.34 -0.32
N GLY A 74 4.00 21.56 -1.40
CA GLY A 74 5.07 21.60 -2.40
C GLY A 74 6.43 21.13 -1.87
N LYS A 75 6.50 20.62 -0.63
CA LYS A 75 7.75 20.19 0.00
C LYS A 75 7.98 18.70 -0.21
N SER A 76 9.23 18.32 -0.41
CA SER A 76 9.63 16.93 -0.42
C SER A 76 9.48 16.33 0.98
N GLN A 77 8.70 15.28 1.11
CA GLN A 77 8.60 14.45 2.32
C GLN A 77 9.21 13.08 2.05
N MET A 78 9.94 12.56 3.03
CA MET A 78 10.47 11.20 2.97
C MET A 78 9.36 10.22 3.31
N GLU A 79 9.24 9.20 2.48
CA GLU A 79 8.32 8.08 2.66
C GLU A 79 9.13 6.79 2.84
N LYS A 80 8.62 5.92 3.70
CA LYS A 80 9.17 4.60 3.93
C LYS A 80 8.05 3.57 3.92
N GLN A 81 8.30 2.47 3.24
CA GLN A 81 7.38 1.35 3.14
C GLN A 81 8.10 0.08 3.61
N VAL A 82 7.45 -0.70 4.47
CA VAL A 82 7.97 -1.99 4.93
C VAL A 82 7.00 -3.08 4.50
N LEU A 83 7.49 -4.02 3.72
CA LEU A 83 6.74 -5.16 3.21
C LEU A 83 7.28 -6.43 3.86
N ARG A 84 6.39 -7.25 4.43
CA ARG A 84 6.78 -8.55 4.98
C ARG A 84 5.69 -9.58 4.77
N GLN A 85 6.08 -10.84 4.74
CA GLN A 85 5.16 -11.96 4.79
C GLN A 85 5.18 -12.58 6.19
N ASP A 86 3.99 -12.89 6.73
CA ASP A 86 3.80 -13.61 7.98
C ASP A 86 2.80 -14.74 7.75
N GLY A 87 3.32 -15.94 7.46
CA GLY A 87 2.51 -17.08 7.05
C GLY A 87 1.74 -16.83 5.74
N ASP A 88 0.42 -16.83 5.83
CA ASP A 88 -0.54 -16.55 4.75
C ASP A 88 -0.83 -15.05 4.56
N LYS A 89 -0.27 -14.20 5.42
CA LYS A 89 -0.50 -12.75 5.38
C LYS A 89 0.63 -12.04 4.65
N PHE A 90 0.27 -11.12 3.77
CA PHE A 90 1.18 -10.12 3.24
C PHE A 90 0.89 -8.78 3.92
N ILE A 91 1.88 -8.25 4.63
CA ILE A 91 1.74 -7.05 5.44
C ILE A 91 2.55 -5.93 4.80
N MET A 92 1.90 -4.80 4.59
CA MET A 92 2.47 -3.56 4.07
C MET A 92 2.28 -2.46 5.11
N GLU A 93 3.37 -1.85 5.54
CA GLU A 93 3.36 -0.67 6.42
C GLU A 93 3.90 0.54 5.66
N MET A 94 3.28 1.70 5.87
CA MET A 94 3.75 2.98 5.34
C MET A 94 4.05 3.94 6.50
N TYR A 95 5.14 4.68 6.36
CA TYR A 95 5.66 5.63 7.32
C TYR A 95 5.95 6.95 6.61
N ASP A 96 5.50 8.05 7.21
CA ASP A 96 5.78 9.41 6.75
C ASP A 96 6.70 10.11 7.76
N ASN A 97 7.53 11.04 7.29
CA ASN A 97 8.29 11.92 8.17
C ASN A 97 7.47 13.16 8.53
N LYS A 98 6.86 13.17 9.73
CA LYS A 98 6.13 14.34 10.26
C LYS A 98 6.99 15.04 11.31
N GLY A 99 7.57 16.18 10.93
CA GLY A 99 8.33 17.03 11.86
C GLY A 99 9.67 16.43 12.32
N GLY A 100 10.29 15.57 11.51
CA GLY A 100 11.59 14.96 11.80
C GLY A 100 11.52 13.53 12.37
N ALA A 101 10.33 13.05 12.72
CA ALA A 101 10.11 11.68 13.21
C ALA A 101 9.38 10.83 12.17
N GLU A 102 9.81 9.57 12.00
CA GLU A 102 9.05 8.56 11.26
C GLU A 102 7.78 8.20 12.04
N VAL A 103 6.62 8.37 11.43
CA VAL A 103 5.32 8.02 12.00
C VAL A 103 4.67 6.98 11.09
N LYS A 104 4.28 5.82 11.65
CA LYS A 104 3.48 4.83 10.90
C LYS A 104 2.12 5.46 10.57
N THR A 105 1.83 5.64 9.29
CA THR A 105 0.59 6.28 8.83
C THR A 105 -0.42 5.28 8.30
N MET A 106 0.05 4.13 7.83
CA MET A 106 -0.82 3.08 7.32
C MET A 106 -0.23 1.68 7.56
N GLU A 107 -1.13 0.73 7.80
CA GLU A 107 -0.82 -0.70 7.78
C GLU A 107 -1.94 -1.41 7.02
N ILE A 108 -1.56 -2.23 6.04
CA ILE A 108 -2.46 -3.04 5.24
C ILE A 108 -2.03 -4.49 5.39
N THR A 109 -2.96 -5.35 5.77
CA THR A 109 -2.77 -6.80 5.77
C THR A 109 -3.64 -7.40 4.67
N TYR A 110 -3.02 -8.15 3.78
CA TYR A 110 -3.70 -8.97 2.79
C TYR A 110 -3.64 -10.42 3.24
N TRP A 111 -4.76 -11.12 3.13
CA TRP A 111 -4.84 -12.56 3.35
C TRP A 111 -4.84 -13.27 2.00
N LYS A 112 -4.19 -14.43 1.96
CA LYS A 112 -4.25 -15.33 0.82
C LYS A 112 -5.52 -16.18 0.83
#